data_AF-A0A212CIU3-F1
#
_entry.id   AF-A0A212CIU3-F1
#
_cell.length_a   1.000
_cell.length_b   1.000
_cell.length_c   1.000
_cell.angle_alpha   90.00
_cell.angle_beta   90.00
_cell.angle_gamma   90.00
#
_symmetry.space_group_name_H-M   'P 1'
#
loop_
_entity.id
_entity.type
_entity.pdbx_description
1 polymer ?
#
loop_
_entity_poly.entity_id
_entity_poly.type
_entity_poly.pdbx_seq_one_letter_code
_entity_poly.pdbx_strand_id
1 'polypeptide(L)'
;RGCEKNIIMGYKTLCFGLTCILFAYYIYTPIPENIEEPWKVRTIDAAIKITSLMATLLEKIGLKRFDELFSMLMKLDYTLPISDENVTVMDITFSDIPVRLYLPKRKSASQRPAVIFVHGGA
;
A
#
# COMPACT_ATOMS: atom_id res chain seq x y z
N ARG A 1 -7.61 44.94 22.60
CA ARG A 1 -8.42 43.82 22.07
C ARG A 1 -8.24 43.55 20.58
N GLY A 2 -7.97 44.54 19.71
CA GLY A 2 -7.66 44.31 18.28
C GLY A 2 -6.22 43.86 17.98
N CYS A 3 -5.22 44.49 18.62
CA CYS A 3 -3.80 44.17 18.43
C CYS A 3 -3.43 42.73 18.86
N GLU A 4 -3.96 42.29 20.00
CA GLU A 4 -3.77 40.93 20.53
C GLU A 4 -4.34 39.83 19.60
N LYS A 5 -5.48 40.09 18.95
CA LYS A 5 -6.05 39.17 17.95
C LYS A 5 -5.19 39.05 16.69
N ASN A 6 -4.52 40.13 16.27
CA ASN A 6 -3.61 40.12 15.12
C ASN A 6 -2.32 39.36 15.43
N ILE A 7 -1.78 39.52 16.63
CA ILE A 7 -0.63 38.72 17.10
C ILE A 7 -1.01 37.24 17.18
N ILE A 8 -2.22 36.94 17.67
CA ILE A 8 -2.75 35.57 17.71
C ILE A 8 -2.89 34.97 16.31
N MET A 9 -3.37 35.75 15.34
CA MET A 9 -3.49 35.32 13.95
C MET A 9 -2.12 35.09 13.30
N GLY A 10 -1.16 35.99 13.55
CA GLY A 10 0.19 35.91 12.99
C GLY A 10 0.95 34.65 13.43
N TYR A 11 0.90 34.28 14.71
CA TYR A 11 1.58 33.05 15.15
C TYR A 11 0.94 31.79 14.57
N LYS A 12 -0.39 31.78 14.37
CA LYS A 12 -1.09 30.63 13.78
C LYS A 12 -0.64 30.40 12.34
N THR A 13 -0.56 31.49 11.56
CA THR A 13 -0.08 31.43 10.18
C THR A 13 1.38 30.98 10.12
N LEU A 14 2.24 31.49 11.01
CA LEU A 14 3.65 31.08 11.10
C LEU A 14 3.78 29.58 11.45
N CYS A 15 3.06 29.14 12.49
CA CYS A 15 3.08 27.74 12.94
C CYS A 15 2.58 26.79 11.85
N PHE A 16 1.52 27.18 11.13
CA PHE A 16 1.02 26.43 10.00
C PHE A 16 2.07 26.33 8.88
N GLY A 17 2.69 27.45 8.51
CA GLY A 17 3.76 27.48 7.51
C GLY A 17 4.94 26.58 7.87
N LEU A 18 5.42 26.64 9.11
CA LEU A 18 6.50 25.79 9.61
C LEU A 18 6.12 24.29 9.56
N THR A 19 4.89 23.97 9.95
CA THR A 19 4.40 22.58 9.92
C THR A 19 4.35 22.05 8.48
N CYS A 20 3.89 22.86 7.53
CA CYS A 20 3.89 22.49 6.11
C CYS A 20 5.30 22.25 5.57
N ILE A 21 6.28 23.10 5.94
CA ILE A 21 7.68 22.94 5.51
C ILE A 21 8.27 21.65 6.07
N LEU A 22 8.08 21.37 7.36
CA LEU A 22 8.55 20.13 7.99
C LEU A 22 7.92 18.89 7.36
N PHE A 23 6.62 18.96 7.04
CA PHE A 23 5.92 17.88 6.36
C PHE A 23 6.45 17.65 4.95
N ALA A 24 6.64 18.72 4.17
CA ALA A 24 7.23 18.67 2.83
C ALA A 24 8.64 18.07 2.85
N TYR A 25 9.45 18.45 3.84
CA TYR A 25 10.78 17.88 4.04
C TYR A 25 10.73 16.39 4.39
N TYR A 26 9.81 15.97 5.26
CA TYR A 26 9.63 14.57 5.64
C TYR A 26 9.24 13.67 4.46
N ILE A 27 8.29 14.12 3.63
CA ILE A 27 7.83 13.35 2.46
C ILE A 27 8.85 13.34 1.32
N TYR A 28 9.76 14.30 1.26
CA TYR A 28 10.75 14.38 0.20
C TYR A 28 11.81 13.28 0.32
N THR A 29 12.00 12.52 -0.76
CA THR A 29 13.14 11.61 -0.96
C THR A 29 13.79 11.94 -2.29
N PRO A 30 15.11 12.21 -2.34
CA PRO A 30 15.82 12.35 -3.60
C PRO A 30 15.83 10.99 -4.33
N ILE A 31 15.36 10.98 -5.57
CA ILE A 31 15.30 9.78 -6.42
C ILE A 31 16.48 9.86 -7.39
N PRO A 32 17.26 8.77 -7.58
CA PRO A 32 18.40 8.78 -8.49
C PRO A 32 17.97 9.02 -9.94
N GLU A 33 18.82 9.71 -10.69
CA GLU A 33 18.55 10.09 -12.09
C GLU A 33 18.51 8.90 -13.06
N ASN A 34 19.02 7.74 -12.64
CA ASN A 34 19.07 6.51 -13.46
C ASN A 34 17.72 5.77 -13.55
N ILE A 35 16.64 6.33 -13.01
CA ILE A 35 15.29 5.75 -13.10
C ILE A 35 14.56 6.41 -14.27
N GLU A 36 14.01 5.60 -15.18
CA GLU A 36 13.28 6.08 -16.36
C GLU A 36 12.11 7.01 -15.98
N GLU A 37 11.38 6.67 -14.92
CA GLU A 37 10.18 7.39 -14.47
C GLU A 37 10.26 7.80 -12.99
N PRO A 38 11.13 8.78 -12.64
CA PRO A 38 11.44 9.10 -11.24
C PRO A 38 10.23 9.69 -10.49
N TRP A 39 9.29 10.32 -11.22
CA TRP A 39 8.07 10.89 -10.65
C TRP A 39 7.11 9.81 -10.14
N LYS A 40 7.05 8.63 -10.78
CA LYS A 40 6.22 7.50 -10.31
C LYS A 40 6.74 6.98 -8.99
N VAL A 41 8.05 6.73 -8.91
CA VAL A 41 8.72 6.27 -7.70
C VAL A 41 8.55 7.30 -6.57
N ARG A 42 8.75 8.59 -6.87
CA ARG A 42 8.53 9.67 -5.88
C ARG A 42 7.09 9.71 -5.37
N THR A 43 6.11 9.50 -6.25
CA THR A 43 4.68 9.50 -5.87
C THR A 43 4.37 8.32 -4.94
N ILE A 44 4.89 7.13 -5.26
CA ILE A 44 4.72 5.93 -4.44
C ILE A 44 5.40 6.10 -3.08
N ASP A 45 6.65 6.58 -3.04
CA ASP A 45 7.38 6.83 -1.79
C ASP A 45 6.64 7.83 -0.89
N ALA A 46 6.20 8.96 -1.46
CA ALA A 46 5.41 9.94 -0.72
C ALA A 46 4.11 9.34 -0.18
N ALA A 47 3.39 8.56 -0.98
CA ALA A 47 2.16 7.88 -0.55
C ALA A 47 2.41 6.90 0.62
N ILE A 48 3.49 6.12 0.56
CA ILE A 48 3.89 5.19 1.62
C ILE A 48 4.19 5.95 2.92
N LYS A 49 4.98 7.03 2.85
CA LYS A 49 5.31 7.85 4.02
C LYS A 49 4.10 8.50 4.66
N ILE A 50 3.20 9.07 3.85
CA ILE A 50 1.96 9.70 4.32
C ILE A 50 1.06 8.67 5.00
N THR A 51 0.87 7.51 4.36
CA THR A 51 0.03 6.42 4.89
C THR A 51 0.61 5.86 6.18
N SER A 52 1.93 5.67 6.25
CA SER A 52 2.61 5.17 7.46
C SER A 52 2.50 6.16 8.62
N LEU A 53 2.64 7.46 8.35
CA LEU A 53 2.46 8.51 9.36
C LEU A 53 1.02 8.51 9.87
N MET A 54 0.03 8.46 8.98
CA MET A 54 -1.38 8.38 9.35
C MET A 54 -1.69 7.13 10.19
N ALA A 55 -1.20 5.97 9.79
CA ALA A 55 -1.40 4.73 10.54
C ALA A 55 -0.80 4.82 11.95
N THR A 56 0.40 5.37 12.08
CA THR A 56 1.05 5.59 13.39
C THR A 56 0.26 6.56 14.27
N LEU A 57 -0.30 7.63 13.70
CA LEU A 57 -1.14 8.58 14.44
C LEU A 57 -2.42 7.92 14.94
N LEU A 58 -3.10 7.13 14.10
CA LEU A 58 -4.31 6.40 14.47
C LEU A 58 -4.05 5.40 15.59
N GLU A 59 -2.91 4.71 15.54
CA GLU A 59 -2.49 3.79 16.60
C GLU A 59 -2.21 4.52 17.92
N LYS A 60 -1.49 5.66 17.87
CA LYS A 60 -1.20 6.47 19.06
C LYS A 60 -2.46 7.07 19.71
N ILE A 61 -3.49 7.36 18.93
CA ILE A 61 -4.79 7.84 19.43
C ILE A 61 -5.63 6.65 19.97
N GLY A 62 -5.21 5.41 19.72
CA GLY A 62 -5.89 4.19 20.18
C GLY A 62 -7.06 3.78 19.31
N LEU A 63 -7.17 4.29 18.07
CA LEU A 63 -8.31 3.98 17.20
C LEU A 63 -8.17 2.61 16.53
N LYS A 64 -6.99 2.32 15.98
CA LYS A 64 -6.69 1.05 15.31
C LYS A 64 -5.19 0.80 15.29
N ARG A 65 -4.79 -0.46 15.43
CA ARG A 65 -3.38 -0.86 15.40
C ARG A 65 -2.79 -0.76 13.99
N PHE A 66 -1.49 -0.51 13.92
CA PHE A 66 -0.79 -0.37 12.64
C PHE A 66 -0.90 -1.63 11.76
N ASP A 67 -0.72 -2.81 12.36
CA ASP A 67 -0.77 -4.09 11.65
C ASP A 67 -2.15 -4.40 11.05
N GLU A 68 -3.22 -4.00 11.74
CA GLU A 68 -4.58 -4.17 11.23
C GLU A 68 -4.88 -3.20 10.07
N LEU A 69 -4.36 -1.97 10.12
CA LEU A 69 -4.47 -1.01 9.01
C LEU A 69 -3.67 -1.49 7.80
N PHE A 70 -2.43 -1.95 8.02
CA PHE A 70 -1.59 -2.52 6.99
C PHE A 70 -2.24 -3.74 6.32
N SER A 71 -2.77 -4.68 7.12
CA SER A 71 -3.51 -5.84 6.60
C SER A 71 -4.74 -5.42 5.78
N MET A 72 -5.46 -4.40 6.23
CA MET A 72 -6.62 -3.87 5.50
C MET A 72 -6.21 -3.28 4.14
N LEU A 73 -5.11 -2.53 4.07
CA LEU A 73 -4.59 -1.99 2.81
C LEU A 73 -4.15 -3.10 1.86
N MET A 74 -3.40 -4.10 2.35
CA MET A 74 -2.96 -5.23 1.54
C MET A 74 -4.12 -6.07 1.00
N LYS A 75 -5.24 -6.14 1.73
CA LYS A 75 -6.46 -6.78 1.24
C LYS A 75 -7.12 -6.02 0.08
N LEU A 76 -6.89 -4.72 -0.07
CA LEU A 76 -7.41 -3.95 -1.22
C LEU A 76 -6.67 -4.29 -2.51
N ASP A 77 -5.39 -4.63 -2.42
CA ASP A 77 -4.58 -5.08 -3.57
C ASP A 77 -4.77 -6.58 -3.88
N TYR A 78 -5.56 -7.30 -3.08
CA TYR A 78 -5.83 -8.71 -3.32
C TYR A 78 -6.72 -8.90 -4.56
N THR A 79 -6.18 -9.52 -5.60
CA THR A 79 -6.93 -9.84 -6.81
C THR A 79 -7.82 -11.06 -6.59
N LEU A 80 -9.09 -10.96 -6.98
CA LEU A 80 -10.00 -12.10 -6.92
C LEU A 80 -9.58 -13.19 -7.93
N PRO A 81 -9.87 -14.47 -7.65
CA PRO A 81 -9.66 -15.54 -8.61
C PRO A 81 -10.66 -15.39 -9.76
N ILE A 82 -10.17 -14.99 -10.94
CA ILE A 82 -11.01 -14.83 -12.13
C ILE A 82 -10.75 -16.02 -13.06
N SER A 83 -11.82 -16.77 -13.36
CA SER A 83 -11.78 -17.88 -14.32
C SER A 83 -12.06 -17.40 -15.74
N ASP A 84 -11.53 -18.11 -16.74
CA ASP A 84 -11.76 -17.85 -18.16
C ASP A 84 -12.25 -19.11 -18.90
N GLU A 85 -12.32 -19.07 -20.24
CA GLU A 85 -12.78 -20.20 -21.05
C GLU A 85 -11.88 -21.45 -20.94
N ASN A 86 -10.59 -21.26 -20.68
CA ASN A 86 -9.58 -22.32 -20.69
C ASN A 86 -9.24 -22.84 -19.28
N VAL A 87 -9.33 -22.00 -18.26
CA VAL A 87 -8.87 -22.29 -16.89
C VAL A 87 -9.91 -21.90 -15.86
N THR A 88 -10.09 -22.77 -14.86
CA THR A 88 -10.81 -22.46 -13.63
C THR A 88 -9.80 -22.04 -12.58
N VAL A 89 -9.98 -20.86 -11.99
CA VAL A 89 -9.11 -20.32 -10.94
C VAL A 89 -9.84 -20.37 -9.61
N MET A 90 -9.21 -20.97 -8.60
CA MET A 90 -9.79 -21.11 -7.26
C MET A 90 -8.73 -20.88 -6.20
N ASP A 91 -9.10 -20.18 -5.12
CA ASP A 91 -8.27 -20.06 -3.94
C ASP A 91 -8.60 -21.23 -3.00
N ILE A 92 -7.60 -22.05 -2.67
CA ILE A 92 -7.73 -23.23 -1.80
C ILE A 92 -6.63 -23.20 -0.73
N THR A 93 -6.76 -24.03 0.31
CA THR A 93 -5.68 -24.27 1.27
C THR A 93 -5.00 -25.61 0.99
N PHE A 94 -3.68 -25.61 0.93
CA PHE A 94 -2.85 -26.82 0.86
C PHE A 94 -1.98 -26.88 2.11
N SER A 95 -2.24 -27.83 3.01
CA SER A 95 -1.58 -27.91 4.32
C SER A 95 -1.63 -26.58 5.09
N ASP A 96 -2.82 -25.97 5.16
CA ASP A 96 -3.10 -24.66 5.79
C ASP A 96 -2.41 -23.45 5.15
N ILE A 97 -1.70 -23.63 4.03
CA ILE A 97 -1.12 -22.55 3.23
C ILE A 97 -2.13 -22.14 2.15
N PRO A 98 -2.56 -20.87 2.07
CA PRO A 98 -3.43 -20.41 1.00
C PRO A 98 -2.67 -20.43 -0.34
N VAL A 99 -3.26 -21.08 -1.34
CA VAL A 99 -2.70 -21.19 -2.69
C VAL A 99 -3.77 -20.92 -3.74
N ARG A 100 -3.35 -20.38 -4.89
CA ARG A 100 -4.22 -20.19 -6.06
C ARG A 100 -4.05 -21.36 -7.02
N LEU A 101 -5.09 -22.18 -7.15
CA LEU A 101 -5.15 -23.30 -8.06
C LEU A 101 -5.64 -22.85 -9.44
N TYR A 102 -4.87 -23.17 -10.47
CA TYR A 102 -5.24 -23.00 -11.87
C TYR A 102 -5.52 -24.38 -12.48
N LEU A 103 -6.80 -24.68 -12.73
CA LEU A 103 -7.22 -25.97 -13.27
C LEU A 103 -7.67 -25.83 -14.74
N PRO A 104 -6.93 -26.42 -15.70
CA PRO A 104 -7.33 -26.40 -17.11
C PRO A 104 -8.65 -27.16 -17.34
N LYS A 105 -9.60 -26.55 -18.06
CA LYS A 105 -10.91 -27.15 -18.39
C LYS A 105 -10.81 -28.20 -19.50
N ARG A 106 -9.77 -28.13 -20.34
CA ARG A 106 -9.56 -29.08 -21.44
C ARG A 106 -9.31 -30.48 -20.90
N LYS A 107 -10.24 -31.39 -21.17
CA LYS A 107 -10.14 -32.82 -20.84
C LYS A 107 -8.86 -33.42 -21.44
N SER A 108 -8.22 -34.27 -20.65
CA SER A 108 -6.96 -34.96 -20.96
C SER A 108 -7.24 -36.45 -21.00
N ALA A 109 -6.76 -37.17 -22.02
CA ALA A 109 -6.82 -38.63 -22.02
C ALA A 109 -5.77 -39.26 -21.08
N SER A 110 -4.73 -38.51 -20.71
CA SER A 110 -3.63 -38.94 -19.84
C SER A 110 -3.51 -38.09 -18.57
N GLN A 111 -2.82 -38.64 -17.55
CA GLN A 111 -2.40 -37.86 -16.38
C GLN A 111 -1.45 -36.74 -16.83
N ARG A 112 -1.68 -35.54 -16.29
CA ARG A 112 -0.84 -34.36 -16.56
C ARG A 112 0.05 -34.08 -15.34
N PRO A 113 1.30 -33.65 -15.55
CA PRO A 113 2.14 -33.19 -14.45
C PRO A 113 1.52 -31.94 -13.80
N ALA A 114 1.59 -31.86 -12.47
CA ALA A 114 1.27 -30.64 -11.74
C ALA A 114 2.49 -29.71 -11.74
N VAL A 115 2.24 -28.41 -11.82
CA VAL A 115 3.29 -27.37 -11.72
C VAL A 115 3.03 -26.57 -10.45
N ILE A 116 4.05 -26.49 -9.60
CA ILE A 116 4.05 -25.60 -8.43
C ILE A 116 4.79 -24.33 -8.84
N PHE A 117 4.05 -23.23 -8.92
CA PHE A 117 4.62 -21.92 -9.17
C PHE A 117 4.70 -21.14 -7.86
N VAL A 118 5.91 -20.72 -7.51
CA VAL A 118 6.16 -19.80 -6.40
C VAL A 118 6.52 -18.46 -7.03
N HIS A 119 5.65 -17.46 -6.83
CA HIS A 119 5.93 -16.12 -7.33
C HIS A 119 7.13 -15.53 -6.58
N GLY A 120 7.91 -14.67 -7.24
CA GLY A 120 8.90 -13.86 -6.56
C GLY A 120 8.26 -12.82 -5.63
N GLY A 121 9.05 -12.25 -4.73
CA GLY A 121 8.70 -11.07 -3.94
C GLY A 121 9.77 -10.00 -4.09
N ALA A 122 9.36 -8.75 -3.90
CA ALA A 122 10.25 -7.63 -3.62
C ALA A 122 10.06 -7.23 -2.15
#